data_AF-A0A6A6DSC2-F1
#
_entry.id   AF-A0A6A6DSC2-F1
#
_cell.length_a   1.000
_cell.length_b   1.000
_cell.length_c   1.000
_cell.angle_alpha   90.00
_cell.angle_beta   90.00
_cell.angle_gamma   90.00
#
_symmetry.space_group_name_H-M   'P 1'
#
loop_
_entity.id
_entity.type
_entity.pdbx_description
1 polymer ?
#
loop_
_entity_poly.entity_id
_entity_poly.type
_entity_poly.pdbx_seq_one_letter_code
_entity_poly.pdbx_strand_id
1 'polypeptide(L)'
;MKENYGVDGSLTGFDDTPYHEDGAPATYHDVDVFGREEGHQIVYKTLSWKLVAVLMIAEIVSNGMLSLPSSLAVVGIVPGLILIIFLGIFATYTSYLLVQFKLRHPEVHSMGDAGFILFGPFGRELLAFGTIVFAVCATGGQLLAGQIALGALSNNKLCLMLYTGLFAIPTLICSFPRTLDRLSWISIPSVISILVAGIIGMIGAGRHPSADRHQLSAAHSSPFFDAFFSITNPVFAYAGHFLFFILVSEMKRPQDAMKAAYVLQGFATTFYVIFAVVMYVYLGPNVASPAFSSLEGIWMKAAYGIAIPNFLIAGSLYAHTASKLLFIRFFRTSRHLYSHTFLGWSTWTALILLLNALAFVLAVGVPIFSYLIGIAASLFAAWYTYGIAGAFWLHDAYYDGEGFRTWRKKWGKAIIAVLTFMAGGFICVAGTYVTVRGIVEAYRNGQVGSPFAC
;
A
#
# COMPACT_ATOMS: atom_id res chain seq x y z
N MET A 1 14.70 -53.96 -10.35
CA MET A 1 14.70 -53.80 -8.89
C MET A 1 15.13 -52.36 -8.57
N LYS A 2 14.14 -51.47 -8.42
CA LYS A 2 14.21 -50.17 -7.73
C LYS A 2 12.80 -49.57 -7.76
N GLU A 3 12.28 -49.31 -6.56
CA GLU A 3 10.92 -48.90 -6.23
C GLU A 3 10.62 -47.47 -6.65
N ASN A 4 9.39 -47.24 -7.13
CA ASN A 4 8.77 -45.92 -7.20
C ASN A 4 8.03 -45.66 -5.88
N TYR A 5 8.39 -44.58 -5.19
CA TYR A 5 7.67 -44.08 -4.03
C TYR A 5 6.36 -43.43 -4.47
N GLY A 6 5.24 -44.05 -4.07
CA GLY A 6 3.94 -43.42 -4.03
C GLY A 6 3.82 -42.49 -2.83
N VAL A 7 3.18 -41.35 -3.03
CA VAL A 7 2.67 -40.51 -1.95
C VAL A 7 1.16 -40.42 -2.16
N ASP A 8 0.45 -41.39 -1.61
CA ASP A 8 -0.99 -41.28 -1.32
C ASP A 8 -1.16 -40.37 -0.12
N GLY A 9 -1.82 -39.23 -0.34
CA GLY A 9 -2.29 -38.33 0.69
C GLY A 9 -3.78 -38.11 0.51
N SER A 10 -4.59 -39.09 0.90
CA SER A 10 -6.03 -38.96 1.00
C SER A 10 -6.38 -37.96 2.11
N LEU A 11 -6.78 -36.76 1.70
CA LEU A 11 -7.46 -35.79 2.57
C LEU A 11 -8.94 -36.14 2.58
N THR A 12 -9.35 -36.96 3.55
CA THR A 12 -10.75 -37.10 3.94
C THR A 12 -11.09 -35.97 4.92
N GLY A 13 -11.61 -34.87 4.38
CA GLY A 13 -12.23 -33.78 5.11
C GLY A 13 -13.39 -33.27 4.28
N PHE A 14 -14.55 -33.05 4.90
CA PHE A 14 -15.79 -32.64 4.25
C PHE A 14 -15.55 -31.53 3.21
N ASP A 15 -15.98 -31.81 1.99
CA ASP A 15 -15.81 -30.98 0.80
C ASP A 15 -16.92 -29.93 0.78
N ASP A 16 -16.68 -28.76 1.38
CA ASP A 16 -17.57 -27.58 1.28
C ASP A 16 -17.39 -26.87 -0.10
N THR A 17 -17.01 -27.61 -1.15
CA THR A 17 -17.07 -27.07 -2.51
C THR A 17 -18.54 -27.02 -2.95
N PRO A 18 -19.06 -25.87 -3.40
CA PRO A 18 -20.40 -25.83 -3.97
C PRO A 18 -20.45 -26.80 -5.16
N TYR A 19 -21.44 -27.67 -5.20
CA TYR A 19 -21.64 -28.59 -6.32
C TYR A 19 -22.59 -27.97 -7.33
N HIS A 20 -22.36 -28.22 -8.62
CA HIS A 20 -23.35 -27.95 -9.67
C HIS A 20 -24.61 -28.81 -9.45
N GLU A 21 -25.76 -28.43 -10.03
CA GLU A 21 -27.00 -29.24 -9.93
C GLU A 21 -26.83 -30.67 -10.47
N ASP A 22 -25.80 -30.93 -11.26
CA ASP A 22 -25.42 -32.22 -11.82
C ASP A 22 -24.43 -33.03 -10.95
N GLY A 23 -24.02 -32.50 -9.79
CA GLY A 23 -23.13 -33.17 -8.83
C GLY A 23 -21.63 -33.09 -9.15
N ALA A 24 -21.20 -32.23 -10.09
CA ALA A 24 -19.78 -31.95 -10.30
C ALA A 24 -19.27 -30.88 -9.29
N PRO A 25 -18.06 -31.04 -8.71
CA PRO A 25 -17.49 -30.03 -7.81
C PRO A 25 -17.26 -28.72 -8.58
N ALA A 26 -17.71 -27.59 -8.03
CA ALA A 26 -17.45 -26.28 -8.63
C ALA A 26 -15.93 -26.05 -8.73
N THR A 27 -15.49 -25.67 -9.91
CA THR A 27 -14.10 -25.30 -10.14
C THR A 27 -13.83 -23.89 -9.61
N TYR A 28 -12.57 -23.52 -9.38
CA TYR A 28 -12.21 -22.14 -8.98
C TYR A 28 -12.89 -21.08 -9.87
N HIS A 29 -13.04 -21.36 -11.17
CA HIS A 29 -13.66 -20.45 -12.14
C HIS A 29 -15.19 -20.28 -11.97
N ASP A 30 -15.85 -21.19 -11.27
CA ASP A 30 -17.30 -21.17 -11.05
C ASP A 30 -17.68 -20.32 -9.82
N VAL A 31 -16.78 -20.20 -8.84
CA VAL A 31 -16.95 -19.43 -7.58
C VAL A 31 -16.21 -18.09 -7.56
N ASP A 32 -15.26 -17.89 -8.46
CA ASP A 32 -14.48 -16.65 -8.54
C ASP A 32 -15.34 -15.42 -8.88
N VAL A 33 -14.95 -14.25 -8.35
CA VAL A 33 -15.66 -12.96 -8.45
C VAL A 33 -16.14 -12.62 -9.86
N PHE A 34 -15.35 -12.94 -10.88
CA PHE A 34 -15.66 -12.58 -12.27
C PHE A 34 -16.26 -13.76 -13.07
N GLY A 35 -16.33 -14.96 -12.48
CA GLY A 35 -16.87 -16.16 -13.13
C GLY A 35 -16.13 -16.56 -14.42
N ARG A 36 -16.86 -17.22 -15.33
CA ARG A 36 -16.43 -17.51 -16.71
C ARG A 36 -16.74 -16.31 -17.60
N GLU A 37 -15.69 -15.63 -18.08
CA GLU A 37 -15.83 -14.39 -18.87
C GLU A 37 -16.03 -14.63 -20.37
N GLU A 38 -16.24 -15.87 -20.82
CA GLU A 38 -16.43 -16.20 -22.23
C GLU A 38 -17.65 -15.47 -22.83
N GLY A 39 -17.41 -14.54 -23.76
CA GLY A 39 -18.46 -13.79 -24.47
C GLY A 39 -18.81 -12.39 -23.94
N HIS A 40 -18.15 -11.90 -22.89
CA HIS A 40 -18.36 -10.53 -22.37
C HIS A 40 -17.55 -9.47 -23.14
N GLN A 41 -18.11 -8.26 -23.32
CA GLN A 41 -17.43 -7.14 -24.00
C GLN A 41 -16.24 -6.56 -23.21
N ILE A 42 -16.20 -6.76 -21.89
CA ILE A 42 -15.12 -6.32 -20.99
C ILE A 42 -14.65 -7.55 -20.22
N VAL A 43 -13.37 -7.90 -20.38
CA VAL A 43 -12.70 -9.01 -19.70
C VAL A 43 -11.79 -8.44 -18.61
N TYR A 44 -11.96 -8.87 -17.37
CA TYR A 44 -11.21 -8.38 -16.21
C TYR A 44 -9.96 -9.24 -15.90
N LYS A 45 -9.95 -10.55 -16.20
CA LYS A 45 -8.80 -11.45 -15.96
C LYS A 45 -7.70 -11.32 -17.03
N THR A 46 -7.13 -10.14 -17.20
CA THR A 46 -6.10 -9.91 -18.24
C THR A 46 -4.67 -9.95 -17.72
N LEU A 47 -4.45 -9.88 -16.40
CA LEU A 47 -3.12 -9.63 -15.85
C LEU A 47 -2.27 -10.91 -15.71
N SER A 48 -1.00 -10.81 -16.12
CA SER A 48 0.02 -11.83 -15.82
C SER A 48 0.65 -11.56 -14.45
N TRP A 49 1.18 -12.59 -13.78
CA TRP A 49 1.86 -12.40 -12.48
C TRP A 49 3.04 -11.42 -12.56
N LYS A 50 3.71 -11.33 -13.72
CA LYS A 50 4.82 -10.39 -13.96
C LYS A 50 4.31 -8.95 -13.97
N LEU A 51 3.18 -8.71 -14.65
CA LEU A 51 2.56 -7.39 -14.70
C LEU A 51 2.02 -6.99 -13.32
N VAL A 52 1.40 -7.92 -12.59
CA VAL A 52 0.99 -7.70 -11.19
C VAL A 52 2.18 -7.36 -10.29
N ALA A 53 3.33 -8.03 -10.46
CA ALA A 53 4.54 -7.67 -9.71
C ALA A 53 4.96 -6.23 -9.98
N VAL A 54 4.94 -5.79 -11.24
CA VAL A 54 5.25 -4.40 -11.62
C VAL A 54 4.23 -3.42 -11.04
N LEU A 55 2.94 -3.75 -11.06
CA LEU A 55 1.88 -2.91 -10.46
C LEU A 55 2.07 -2.76 -8.95
N MET A 56 2.33 -3.86 -8.25
CA MET A 56 2.58 -3.83 -6.82
C MET A 56 3.85 -3.03 -6.50
N ILE A 57 4.90 -3.14 -7.33
CA ILE A 57 6.13 -2.34 -7.16
C ILE A 57 5.83 -0.86 -7.40
N ALA A 58 5.05 -0.51 -8.42
CA ALA A 58 4.65 0.89 -8.69
C ALA A 58 3.93 1.51 -7.50
N GLU A 59 3.11 0.70 -6.83
CA GLU A 59 2.33 1.14 -5.70
C GLU A 59 3.17 1.30 -4.43
N ILE A 60 3.95 0.27 -4.09
CA ILE A 60 4.73 0.21 -2.86
C ILE A 60 5.98 1.10 -2.95
N VAL A 61 6.79 0.94 -4.01
CA VAL A 61 8.03 1.72 -4.24
C VAL A 61 7.65 3.06 -4.83
N SER A 62 7.14 3.94 -3.97
CA SER A 62 6.61 5.25 -4.36
C SER A 62 7.08 6.32 -3.38
N ASN A 63 6.24 7.27 -2.96
CA ASN A 63 6.63 8.34 -2.03
C ASN A 63 7.10 7.83 -0.65
N GLY A 64 6.63 6.66 -0.18
CA GLY A 64 6.95 6.11 1.15
C GLY A 64 8.44 5.93 1.39
N MET A 65 9.20 5.51 0.37
CA MET A 65 10.67 5.33 0.47
C MET A 65 11.40 6.62 0.86
N LEU A 66 10.85 7.78 0.49
CA LEU A 66 11.48 9.08 0.71
C LEU A 66 11.51 9.48 2.18
N SER A 67 10.72 8.81 3.03
CA SER A 67 10.72 9.01 4.48
C SER A 67 11.71 8.10 5.23
N LEU A 68 12.21 7.04 4.59
CA LEU A 68 13.08 6.06 5.23
C LEU A 68 14.41 6.65 5.75
N PRO A 69 15.12 7.52 5.00
CA PRO A 69 16.36 8.12 5.52
C PRO A 69 16.15 8.91 6.81
N SER A 70 15.05 9.66 6.92
CA SER A 70 14.70 10.39 8.16
C SER A 70 14.47 9.46 9.34
N SER A 71 14.04 8.22 9.08
CA SER A 71 13.85 7.24 10.15
C SER A 71 15.18 6.75 10.72
N LEU A 72 16.17 6.55 9.84
CA LEU A 72 17.54 6.22 10.25
C LEU A 72 18.18 7.37 11.04
N ALA A 73 17.83 8.62 10.74
CA ALA A 73 18.28 9.77 11.52
C ALA A 73 17.74 9.78 12.95
N VAL A 74 16.49 9.33 13.16
CA VAL A 74 15.87 9.32 14.49
C VAL A 74 16.36 8.15 15.34
N VAL A 75 16.40 6.92 14.80
CA VAL A 75 16.74 5.73 15.61
C VAL A 75 18.19 5.27 15.47
N GLY A 76 18.89 5.70 14.42
CA GLY A 76 20.23 5.26 14.05
C GLY A 76 20.22 4.18 12.97
N ILE A 77 21.38 3.96 12.34
CA ILE A 77 21.51 3.08 11.17
C ILE A 77 21.13 1.64 11.49
N VAL A 78 21.66 1.08 12.58
CA VAL A 78 21.50 -0.33 12.93
C VAL A 78 20.04 -0.67 13.24
N PRO A 79 19.36 -0.02 14.22
CA PRO A 79 17.97 -0.33 14.50
C PRO A 79 17.06 0.04 13.32
N GLY A 80 17.33 1.13 12.60
CA GLY A 80 16.56 1.51 11.41
C GLY A 80 16.60 0.45 10.32
N LEU A 81 17.78 -0.10 10.02
CA LEU A 81 17.95 -1.19 9.05
C LEU A 81 17.28 -2.49 9.48
N ILE A 82 17.45 -2.88 10.75
CA ILE A 82 16.79 -4.06 11.30
C ILE A 82 15.28 -3.93 11.13
N LEU A 83 14.71 -2.75 11.41
CA LEU A 83 13.28 -2.49 11.25
C LEU A 83 12.84 -2.56 9.78
N ILE A 84 13.56 -1.93 8.84
CA ILE A 84 13.21 -1.97 7.41
C ILE A 84 13.22 -3.41 6.88
N ILE A 85 14.24 -4.20 7.24
CA ILE A 85 14.36 -5.59 6.80
C ILE A 85 13.29 -6.46 7.47
N PHE A 86 13.10 -6.31 8.78
CA PHE A 86 12.10 -7.06 9.54
C PHE A 86 10.69 -6.80 8.99
N LEU A 87 10.31 -5.53 8.79
CA LEU A 87 9.01 -5.17 8.25
C LEU A 87 8.81 -5.68 6.82
N GLY A 88 9.89 -5.78 6.03
CA GLY A 88 9.82 -6.38 4.69
C GLY A 88 9.62 -7.90 4.73
N ILE A 89 10.31 -8.61 5.62
CA ILE A 89 10.10 -10.05 5.85
C ILE A 89 8.68 -10.29 6.39
N PHE A 90 8.23 -9.46 7.34
CA PHE A 90 6.90 -9.56 7.92
C PHE A 90 5.81 -9.30 6.88
N ALA A 91 5.98 -8.30 6.03
CA ALA A 91 5.10 -8.05 4.87
C ALA A 91 5.08 -9.21 3.88
N THR A 92 6.20 -9.93 3.68
CA THR A 92 6.25 -11.16 2.88
C THR A 92 5.39 -12.25 3.51
N TYR A 93 5.51 -12.45 4.82
CA TYR A 93 4.75 -13.45 5.55
C TYR A 93 3.24 -13.15 5.52
N THR A 94 2.83 -11.91 5.73
CA THR A 94 1.42 -11.54 5.66
C THR A 94 0.87 -11.60 4.23
N SER A 95 1.69 -11.31 3.21
CA SER A 95 1.35 -11.57 1.81
C SER A 95 1.02 -13.04 1.56
N TYR A 96 1.82 -13.95 2.14
CA TYR A 96 1.56 -15.39 2.05
C TYR A 96 0.20 -15.75 2.64
N LEU A 97 -0.14 -15.26 3.84
CA LEU A 97 -1.45 -15.53 4.45
C LEU A 97 -2.61 -14.98 3.61
N LEU A 98 -2.46 -13.77 3.06
CA LEU A 98 -3.44 -13.14 2.17
C LEU A 98 -3.68 -13.95 0.89
N VAL A 99 -2.61 -14.40 0.23
CA VAL A 99 -2.73 -15.21 -0.99
C VAL A 99 -3.37 -16.57 -0.67
N GLN A 100 -2.99 -17.21 0.44
CA GLN A 100 -3.62 -18.47 0.85
C GLN A 100 -5.12 -18.30 1.13
N PHE A 101 -5.49 -17.22 1.81
CA PHE A 101 -6.89 -16.89 2.07
C PHE A 101 -7.66 -16.64 0.78
N LYS A 102 -7.10 -15.89 -0.18
CA LYS A 102 -7.72 -15.64 -1.50
C LYS A 102 -7.90 -16.92 -2.32
N LEU A 103 -6.92 -17.83 -2.29
CA LEU A 103 -7.02 -19.10 -3.03
C LEU A 103 -8.07 -20.03 -2.43
N ARG A 104 -8.33 -19.93 -1.12
CA ARG A 104 -9.37 -20.70 -0.43
C ARG A 104 -10.76 -20.09 -0.57
N HIS A 105 -10.85 -18.75 -0.62
CA HIS A 105 -12.09 -17.99 -0.77
C HIS A 105 -12.07 -17.19 -2.09
N PRO A 106 -12.27 -17.83 -3.26
CA PRO A 106 -12.20 -17.18 -4.58
C PRO A 106 -13.17 -16.01 -4.75
N GLU A 107 -14.27 -15.97 -4.00
CA GLU A 107 -15.30 -14.94 -4.00
C GLU A 107 -14.85 -13.60 -3.38
N VAL A 108 -13.72 -13.59 -2.66
CA VAL A 108 -13.19 -12.38 -2.01
C VAL A 108 -12.52 -11.48 -3.03
N HIS A 109 -13.16 -10.36 -3.39
CA HIS A 109 -12.57 -9.37 -4.30
C HIS A 109 -11.79 -8.27 -3.56
N SER A 110 -12.23 -7.92 -2.36
CA SER A 110 -11.72 -6.77 -1.60
C SER A 110 -11.49 -7.12 -0.13
N MET A 111 -10.74 -6.27 0.58
CA MET A 111 -10.60 -6.37 2.04
C MET A 111 -11.96 -6.34 2.75
N GLY A 112 -12.95 -5.62 2.21
CA GLY A 112 -14.32 -5.65 2.73
C GLY A 112 -14.95 -7.04 2.65
N ASP A 113 -14.80 -7.74 1.53
CA ASP A 113 -15.37 -9.09 1.40
C ASP A 113 -14.65 -10.09 2.32
N ALA A 114 -13.34 -9.95 2.52
CA ALA A 114 -12.61 -10.72 3.54
C ALA A 114 -13.11 -10.41 4.97
N GLY A 115 -13.45 -9.15 5.25
CA GLY A 115 -14.05 -8.74 6.51
C GLY A 115 -15.44 -9.33 6.76
N PHE A 116 -16.20 -9.57 5.68
CA PHE A 116 -17.48 -10.26 5.77
C PHE A 116 -17.33 -11.69 6.27
N ILE A 117 -16.32 -12.41 5.76
CA ILE A 117 -16.02 -13.78 6.19
C ILE A 117 -15.57 -13.78 7.66
N LEU A 118 -14.66 -12.89 8.04
CA LEU A 118 -14.08 -12.88 9.39
C LEU A 118 -15.07 -12.42 10.48
N PHE A 119 -15.83 -11.35 10.24
CA PHE A 119 -16.63 -10.67 11.28
C PHE A 119 -18.05 -10.33 10.82
N GLY A 120 -18.54 -10.97 9.75
CA GLY A 120 -19.88 -10.75 9.24
C GLY A 120 -20.12 -9.33 8.66
N PRO A 121 -21.38 -8.86 8.64
CA PRO A 121 -21.73 -7.57 8.04
C PRO A 121 -20.94 -6.38 8.60
N PHE A 122 -20.64 -6.38 9.91
CA PHE A 122 -19.85 -5.32 10.53
C PHE A 122 -18.42 -5.27 9.99
N GLY A 123 -17.74 -6.42 9.92
CA GLY A 123 -16.38 -6.51 9.39
C GLY A 123 -16.29 -6.05 7.94
N ARG A 124 -17.34 -6.33 7.16
CA ARG A 124 -17.45 -5.88 5.77
C ARG A 124 -17.38 -4.38 5.65
N GLU A 125 -18.25 -3.68 6.38
CA GLU A 125 -18.32 -2.22 6.32
C GLU A 125 -17.06 -1.58 6.89
N LEU A 126 -16.51 -2.10 8.00
CA LEU A 126 -15.30 -1.58 8.61
C LEU A 126 -14.10 -1.64 7.68
N LEU A 127 -13.83 -2.79 7.07
CA LEU A 127 -12.65 -2.95 6.20
C LEU A 127 -12.85 -2.33 4.82
N ALA A 128 -14.07 -2.31 4.29
CA ALA A 128 -14.37 -1.58 3.04
C ALA A 128 -14.19 -0.07 3.24
N PHE A 129 -14.75 0.48 4.31
CA PHE A 129 -14.60 1.89 4.66
C PHE A 129 -13.12 2.24 4.87
N GLY A 130 -12.40 1.45 5.67
CA GLY A 130 -10.97 1.68 5.90
C GLY A 130 -10.14 1.62 4.61
N THR A 131 -10.52 0.78 3.65
CA THR A 131 -9.81 0.67 2.36
C THR A 131 -9.98 1.95 1.55
N ILE A 132 -11.19 2.50 1.52
CA ILE A 132 -11.51 3.75 0.83
C ILE A 132 -10.77 4.92 1.50
N VAL A 133 -10.81 5.02 2.83
CA VAL A 133 -10.14 6.10 3.57
C VAL A 133 -8.62 6.00 3.43
N PHE A 134 -8.05 4.79 3.49
CA PHE A 134 -6.63 4.58 3.24
C PHE A 134 -6.23 5.07 1.85
N ALA A 135 -6.98 4.69 0.81
CA ALA A 135 -6.72 5.12 -0.55
C ALA A 135 -6.82 6.65 -0.70
N VAL A 136 -7.78 7.31 -0.05
CA VAL A 136 -7.85 8.78 -0.01
C VAL A 136 -6.61 9.39 0.67
N CYS A 137 -6.16 8.82 1.80
CA CYS A 137 -4.94 9.27 2.47
C CYS A 137 -3.70 9.07 1.60
N ALA A 138 -3.60 7.93 0.92
CA ALA A 138 -2.50 7.62 0.01
C ALA A 138 -2.48 8.55 -1.21
N THR A 139 -3.63 8.83 -1.83
CA THR A 139 -3.76 9.87 -2.87
C THR A 139 -3.30 11.22 -2.32
N GLY A 140 -3.76 11.62 -1.12
CA GLY A 140 -3.34 12.87 -0.48
C GLY A 140 -1.82 12.94 -0.27
N GLY A 141 -1.20 11.84 0.15
CA GLY A 141 0.26 11.72 0.26
C GLY A 141 0.99 11.90 -1.07
N GLN A 142 0.41 11.44 -2.18
CA GLN A 142 0.97 11.64 -3.51
C GLN A 142 0.77 13.09 -4.00
N LEU A 143 -0.38 13.70 -3.72
CA LEU A 143 -0.62 15.12 -4.00
C LEU A 143 0.35 16.01 -3.23
N LEU A 144 0.61 15.69 -1.96
CA LEU A 144 1.58 16.41 -1.14
C LEU A 144 3.03 16.20 -1.64
N ALA A 145 3.39 15.00 -2.07
CA ALA A 145 4.69 14.76 -2.72
C ALA A 145 4.84 15.57 -4.03
N GLY A 146 3.77 15.63 -4.84
CA GLY A 146 3.68 16.47 -6.03
C GLY A 146 3.77 17.96 -5.74
N GLN A 147 3.13 18.43 -4.66
CA GLN A 147 3.25 19.81 -4.16
C GLN A 147 4.71 20.17 -3.88
N ILE A 148 5.40 19.34 -3.09
CA ILE A 148 6.80 19.54 -2.72
C ILE A 148 7.70 19.54 -3.98
N ALA A 149 7.44 18.61 -4.92
CA ALA A 149 8.16 18.53 -6.18
C ALA A 149 8.00 19.81 -7.02
N LEU A 150 6.77 20.29 -7.21
CA LEU A 150 6.51 21.51 -7.98
C LEU A 150 7.08 22.76 -7.29
N GLY A 151 6.98 22.84 -5.96
CA GLY A 151 7.60 23.90 -5.16
C GLY A 151 9.12 23.93 -5.35
N ALA A 152 9.79 22.79 -5.22
CA ALA A 152 11.23 22.65 -5.43
C ALA A 152 11.66 23.05 -6.86
N LEU A 153 10.92 22.62 -7.88
CA LEU A 153 11.21 22.93 -9.29
C LEU A 153 11.09 24.42 -9.61
N SER A 154 10.11 25.08 -9.01
CA SER A 154 9.80 26.48 -9.30
C SER A 154 10.42 27.48 -8.33
N ASN A 155 11.20 27.02 -7.35
CA ASN A 155 11.75 27.82 -6.24
C ASN A 155 10.65 28.49 -5.38
N ASN A 156 9.57 27.77 -5.08
CA ASN A 156 8.48 28.21 -4.21
C ASN A 156 7.88 29.60 -4.58
N LYS A 157 7.74 29.86 -5.89
CA LYS A 157 7.15 31.11 -6.41
C LYS A 157 5.66 31.26 -6.14
N LEU A 158 4.95 30.15 -5.96
CA LEU A 158 3.53 30.10 -5.65
C LEU A 158 3.32 29.57 -4.24
N CYS A 159 2.11 29.79 -3.74
CA CYS A 159 1.64 29.21 -2.49
C CYS A 159 1.59 27.68 -2.57
N LEU A 160 1.92 27.00 -1.48
CA LEU A 160 1.92 25.52 -1.40
C LEU A 160 0.56 24.93 -1.80
N MET A 161 -0.54 25.51 -1.32
CA MET A 161 -1.89 25.10 -1.70
C MET A 161 -2.12 25.11 -3.23
N LEU A 162 -1.59 26.11 -3.93
CA LEU A 162 -1.73 26.21 -5.39
C LEU A 162 -0.95 25.11 -6.10
N TYR A 163 0.24 24.73 -5.62
CA TYR A 163 0.96 23.59 -6.17
C TYR A 163 0.20 22.28 -6.01
N THR A 164 -0.44 22.06 -4.85
CA THR A 164 -1.30 20.90 -4.63
C THR A 164 -2.46 20.89 -5.63
N GLY A 165 -3.07 22.05 -5.88
CA GLY A 165 -4.16 22.18 -6.86
C GLY A 165 -3.70 21.89 -8.28
N LEU A 166 -2.56 22.44 -8.69
CA LEU A 166 -1.94 22.19 -9.99
C LEU A 166 -1.60 20.72 -10.20
N PHE A 167 -1.18 20.00 -9.15
CA PHE A 167 -0.89 18.57 -9.21
C PHE A 167 -2.15 17.69 -9.13
N ALA A 168 -3.19 18.15 -8.44
CA ALA A 168 -4.46 17.45 -8.32
C ALA A 168 -5.21 17.34 -9.64
N ILE A 169 -5.16 18.36 -10.51
CA ILE A 169 -5.83 18.35 -11.82
C ILE A 169 -5.38 17.17 -12.72
N PRO A 170 -4.09 16.99 -13.02
CA PRO A 170 -3.65 15.89 -13.86
C PRO A 170 -3.83 14.53 -13.15
N THR A 171 -3.67 14.46 -11.83
CA THR A 171 -3.95 13.24 -11.04
C THR A 171 -5.41 12.81 -11.19
N LEU A 172 -6.33 13.78 -11.13
CA LEU A 172 -7.76 13.58 -11.34
C LEU A 172 -8.06 13.09 -12.75
N ILE A 173 -7.48 13.71 -13.78
CA ILE A 173 -7.63 13.29 -15.18
C ILE A 173 -7.15 11.84 -15.37
N CYS A 174 -6.00 11.49 -14.81
CA CYS A 174 -5.44 10.14 -14.92
C CYS A 174 -6.22 9.09 -14.12
N SER A 175 -7.07 9.49 -13.16
CA SER A 175 -7.93 8.58 -12.39
C SER A 175 -9.19 8.16 -13.17
N PHE A 176 -9.59 8.89 -14.21
CA PHE A 176 -10.83 8.66 -14.96
C PHE A 176 -10.98 7.32 -15.69
N PRO A 177 -9.92 6.67 -16.24
CA PRO A 177 -10.08 5.40 -16.93
C PRO A 177 -10.77 4.38 -16.01
N ARG A 178 -11.84 3.73 -16.49
CA ARG A 178 -12.63 2.77 -15.68
C ARG A 178 -11.97 1.40 -15.52
N THR A 179 -11.02 1.05 -16.39
CA THR A 179 -10.39 -0.27 -16.42
C THR A 179 -8.94 -0.20 -15.93
N LEU A 180 -8.55 -1.16 -15.09
CA LEU A 180 -7.18 -1.28 -14.58
C LEU A 180 -6.18 -1.69 -15.66
N ASP A 181 -6.63 -2.37 -16.72
CA ASP A 181 -5.76 -2.79 -17.84
C ASP A 181 -5.04 -1.59 -18.51
N ARG A 182 -5.77 -0.50 -18.76
CA ARG A 182 -5.17 0.74 -19.30
C ARG A 182 -4.24 1.42 -18.29
N LEU A 183 -4.57 1.37 -17.00
CA LEU A 183 -3.71 1.91 -15.93
C LEU A 183 -2.45 1.07 -15.73
N SER A 184 -2.51 -0.23 -16.03
CA SER A 184 -1.39 -1.17 -15.85
C SER A 184 -0.21 -0.85 -16.77
N TRP A 185 -0.49 -0.46 -18.01
CA TRP A 185 0.55 -0.03 -18.96
C TRP A 185 1.23 1.28 -18.55
N ILE A 186 0.50 2.19 -17.90
CA ILE A 186 1.04 3.47 -17.44
C ILE A 186 1.83 3.29 -16.12
N SER A 187 1.64 2.18 -15.42
CA SER A 187 2.41 1.86 -14.20
C SER A 187 3.87 1.47 -14.49
N ILE A 188 4.19 0.96 -15.68
CA ILE A 188 5.59 0.65 -16.07
C ILE A 188 6.47 1.91 -16.08
N PRO A 189 6.12 2.99 -16.81
CA PRO A 189 6.91 4.22 -16.78
C PRO A 189 6.91 4.89 -15.39
N SER A 190 5.87 4.71 -14.58
CA SER A 190 5.83 5.15 -13.17
C SER A 190 6.96 4.51 -12.35
N VAL A 191 7.10 3.18 -12.41
CA VAL A 191 8.18 2.45 -11.71
C VAL A 191 9.55 2.92 -12.19
N ILE A 192 9.74 3.02 -13.50
CA ILE A 192 11.03 3.46 -14.06
C ILE A 192 11.37 4.87 -13.57
N SER A 193 10.38 5.77 -13.57
CA SER A 193 10.49 7.15 -13.09
C SER A 193 10.98 7.22 -11.64
N ILE A 194 10.34 6.53 -10.70
CA ILE A 194 10.74 6.59 -9.28
C ILE A 194 12.09 5.91 -9.01
N LEU A 195 12.42 4.84 -9.74
CA LEU A 195 13.72 4.18 -9.60
C LEU A 195 14.86 5.07 -10.09
N VAL A 196 14.70 5.70 -11.26
CA VAL A 196 15.69 6.64 -11.80
C VAL A 196 15.80 7.85 -10.88
N ALA A 197 14.69 8.39 -10.36
CA ALA A 197 14.71 9.47 -9.38
C ALA A 197 15.47 9.09 -8.11
N GLY A 198 15.25 7.88 -7.57
CA GLY A 198 15.97 7.37 -6.40
C GLY A 198 17.48 7.24 -6.64
N ILE A 199 17.88 6.72 -7.80
CA ILE A 199 19.30 6.62 -8.19
C ILE A 199 19.92 8.01 -8.31
N ILE A 200 19.25 8.95 -8.97
CA ILE A 200 19.72 10.34 -9.11
C ILE A 200 19.83 11.03 -7.75
N GLY A 201 18.87 10.80 -6.86
CA GLY A 201 18.93 11.31 -5.49
C GLY A 201 20.14 10.78 -4.73
N MET A 202 20.42 9.47 -4.80
CA MET A 202 21.60 8.86 -4.20
C MET A 202 22.91 9.40 -4.77
N ILE A 203 22.99 9.59 -6.10
CA ILE A 203 24.16 10.21 -6.75
C ILE A 203 24.33 11.66 -6.27
N GLY A 204 23.24 12.42 -6.20
CA GLY A 204 23.24 13.80 -5.74
C GLY A 204 23.74 13.94 -4.31
N ALA A 205 23.25 13.08 -3.41
CA ALA A 205 23.72 13.02 -2.02
C ALA A 205 25.22 12.69 -1.94
N GLY A 206 25.69 11.72 -2.73
CA GLY A 206 27.11 11.36 -2.77
C GLY A 206 28.02 12.45 -3.34
N ARG A 207 27.54 13.23 -4.32
CA ARG A 207 28.29 14.33 -4.94
C ARG A 207 28.33 15.59 -4.07
N HIS A 208 27.26 15.86 -3.32
CA HIS A 208 27.14 17.01 -2.44
C HIS A 208 26.75 16.54 -1.03
N PRO A 209 27.66 15.87 -0.32
CA PRO A 209 27.36 15.38 1.02
C PRO A 209 27.23 16.53 2.01
N SER A 210 26.37 16.36 3.01
CA SER A 210 26.19 17.32 4.10
C SER A 210 27.45 17.42 4.97
N ALA A 211 27.74 18.61 5.48
CA ALA A 211 28.84 18.83 6.42
C ALA A 211 28.66 18.02 7.71
N ASP A 212 27.41 17.83 8.15
CA ASP A 212 27.06 17.13 9.39
C ASP A 212 27.10 15.60 9.27
N ARG A 213 27.48 15.05 8.11
CA ARG A 213 27.56 13.60 7.86
C ARG A 213 28.49 12.85 8.80
N HIS A 214 29.35 13.55 9.54
CA HIS A 214 30.26 12.94 10.51
C HIS A 214 29.58 12.59 11.83
N GLN A 215 28.35 13.06 12.07
CA GLN A 215 27.56 12.81 13.27
C GLN A 215 26.66 11.56 13.17
N LEU A 216 27.00 10.62 12.27
CA LEU A 216 26.27 9.37 12.13
C LEU A 216 26.45 8.52 13.38
N SER A 217 25.33 8.11 14.00
CA SER A 217 25.36 7.15 15.10
C SER A 217 24.84 5.80 14.65
N ALA A 218 25.48 4.73 15.14
CA ALA A 218 25.03 3.37 14.91
C ALA A 218 23.64 3.14 15.52
N ALA A 219 23.40 3.69 16.71
CA ALA A 219 22.11 3.70 17.39
C ALA A 219 21.96 5.01 18.17
N HIS A 220 20.76 5.58 18.16
CA HIS A 220 20.38 6.71 18.99
C HIS A 220 19.46 6.23 20.12
N SER A 221 19.68 6.75 21.33
CA SER A 221 18.71 6.60 22.42
C SER A 221 17.65 7.67 22.26
N SER A 222 16.64 7.36 21.46
CA SER A 222 15.53 8.27 21.19
C SER A 222 14.36 7.97 22.13
N PRO A 223 13.65 8.99 22.65
CA PRO A 223 12.43 8.79 23.39
C PRO A 223 11.46 7.91 22.61
N PHE A 224 10.68 7.09 23.32
CA PHE A 224 9.69 6.19 22.70
C PHE A 224 8.81 6.92 21.67
N PHE A 225 8.42 8.15 21.97
CA PHE A 225 7.58 8.98 21.10
C PHE A 225 8.23 9.21 19.72
N ASP A 226 9.44 9.76 19.69
CA ASP A 226 10.15 10.08 18.44
C ASP A 226 10.50 8.80 17.67
N ALA A 227 10.97 7.79 18.38
CA ALA A 227 11.31 6.50 17.81
C ALA A 227 10.08 5.82 17.17
N PHE A 228 8.94 5.80 17.85
CA PHE A 228 7.74 5.17 17.34
C PHE A 228 7.08 5.96 16.21
N PHE A 229 7.13 7.29 16.26
CA PHE A 229 6.69 8.12 15.14
C PHE A 229 7.52 7.80 13.90
N SER A 230 8.85 7.72 14.05
CA SER A 230 9.75 7.30 12.98
C SER A 230 9.46 5.89 12.46
N ILE A 231 8.98 4.95 13.28
CA ILE A 231 8.60 3.59 12.85
C ILE A 231 7.37 3.60 11.93
N THR A 232 6.50 4.61 12.01
CA THR A 232 5.33 4.69 11.10
C THR A 232 5.72 4.90 9.63
N ASN A 233 6.89 5.49 9.37
CA ASN A 233 7.43 5.68 8.02
C ASN A 233 7.69 4.35 7.29
N PRO A 234 8.52 3.41 7.80
CA PRO A 234 8.70 2.11 7.16
C PRO A 234 7.44 1.24 7.18
N VAL A 235 6.54 1.40 8.17
CA VAL A 235 5.22 0.75 8.14
C VAL A 235 4.41 1.21 6.92
N PHE A 236 4.40 2.51 6.62
CA PHE A 236 3.78 3.03 5.41
C PHE A 236 4.48 2.56 4.14
N ALA A 237 5.81 2.52 4.13
CA ALA A 237 6.60 2.20 2.93
C ALA A 237 6.32 0.80 2.36
N TYR A 238 5.79 -0.13 3.16
CA TYR A 238 5.37 -1.47 2.73
C TYR A 238 3.85 -1.64 2.65
N ALA A 239 3.08 -0.54 2.72
CA ALA A 239 1.63 -0.58 2.68
C ALA A 239 1.10 -0.81 1.25
N GLY A 240 0.94 -2.07 0.84
CA GLY A 240 0.27 -2.41 -0.42
C GLY A 240 -0.77 -3.53 -0.31
N HIS A 241 -0.87 -4.20 0.84
CA HIS A 241 -1.68 -5.40 1.04
C HIS A 241 -3.18 -5.18 0.81
N PHE A 242 -3.67 -3.95 1.02
CA PHE A 242 -5.07 -3.59 0.80
C PHE A 242 -5.56 -3.84 -0.65
N LEU A 243 -4.66 -3.82 -1.63
CA LEU A 243 -4.93 -4.08 -3.05
C LEU A 243 -4.76 -5.55 -3.47
N PHE A 244 -4.18 -6.40 -2.61
CA PHE A 244 -3.77 -7.75 -3.02
C PHE A 244 -4.95 -8.57 -3.54
N PHE A 245 -6.09 -8.56 -2.85
CA PHE A 245 -7.28 -9.30 -3.30
C PHE A 245 -7.76 -8.85 -4.68
N ILE A 246 -7.74 -7.55 -4.95
CA ILE A 246 -8.17 -6.98 -6.24
C ILE A 246 -7.20 -7.41 -7.34
N LEU A 247 -5.89 -7.18 -7.12
CA LEU A 247 -4.86 -7.53 -8.10
C LEU A 247 -4.81 -9.02 -8.40
N VAL A 248 -4.95 -9.87 -7.37
CA VAL A 248 -4.95 -11.33 -7.53
C VAL A 248 -6.21 -11.82 -8.24
N SER A 249 -7.37 -11.18 -8.02
CA SER A 249 -8.62 -11.52 -8.73
C SER A 249 -8.56 -11.22 -10.24
N GLU A 250 -7.74 -10.25 -10.65
CA GLU A 250 -7.56 -9.89 -12.06
C GLU A 250 -6.41 -10.69 -12.74
N MET A 251 -5.75 -11.60 -12.01
CA MET A 251 -4.73 -12.49 -12.58
C MET A 251 -5.36 -13.60 -13.40
N LYS A 252 -4.76 -13.89 -14.57
CA LYS A 252 -5.10 -15.09 -15.37
C LYS A 252 -4.93 -16.39 -14.58
N ARG A 253 -3.94 -16.44 -13.68
CA ARG A 253 -3.59 -17.58 -12.84
C ARG A 253 -3.27 -17.13 -11.40
N PRO A 254 -4.29 -17.01 -10.52
CA PRO A 254 -4.12 -16.54 -9.14
C PRO A 254 -3.11 -17.35 -8.31
N GLN A 255 -2.90 -18.63 -8.65
CA GLN A 255 -1.94 -19.52 -7.97
C GLN A 255 -0.49 -19.03 -8.08
N ASP A 256 -0.19 -18.18 -9.09
CA ASP A 256 1.13 -17.57 -9.26
C ASP A 256 1.31 -16.27 -8.44
N ALA A 257 0.31 -15.82 -7.68
CA ALA A 257 0.34 -14.56 -6.94
C ALA A 257 1.54 -14.42 -6.00
N MET A 258 1.96 -15.50 -5.33
CA MET A 258 3.15 -15.45 -4.47
C MET A 258 4.44 -15.18 -5.23
N LYS A 259 4.53 -15.54 -6.53
CA LYS A 259 5.69 -15.16 -7.35
C LYS A 259 5.77 -13.65 -7.51
N ALA A 260 4.63 -12.99 -7.71
CA ALA A 260 4.56 -11.54 -7.75
C ALA A 260 4.93 -10.91 -6.40
N ALA A 261 4.40 -11.44 -5.30
CA ALA A 261 4.69 -10.96 -3.95
C ALA A 261 6.18 -11.10 -3.57
N TYR A 262 6.84 -12.22 -3.90
CA TYR A 262 8.27 -12.39 -3.64
C TYR A 262 9.14 -11.42 -4.45
N VAL A 263 8.80 -11.20 -5.74
CA VAL A 263 9.52 -10.23 -6.58
C VAL A 263 9.35 -8.82 -6.03
N LEU A 264 8.13 -8.42 -5.72
CA LEU A 264 7.81 -7.16 -5.07
C LEU A 264 8.65 -6.96 -3.80
N GLN A 265 8.55 -7.89 -2.86
CA GLN A 265 9.05 -7.67 -1.52
C GLN A 265 10.57 -7.77 -1.46
N GLY A 266 11.18 -8.68 -2.24
CA GLY A 266 12.62 -8.74 -2.40
C GLY A 266 13.18 -7.48 -3.05
N PHE A 267 12.52 -6.98 -4.10
CA PHE A 267 12.93 -5.75 -4.79
C PHE A 267 12.79 -4.52 -3.89
N ALA A 268 11.60 -4.29 -3.31
CA ALA A 268 11.30 -3.14 -2.47
C ALA A 268 12.22 -3.09 -1.25
N THR A 269 12.38 -4.21 -0.52
CA THR A 269 13.24 -4.27 0.66
C THR A 269 14.70 -3.95 0.32
N THR A 270 15.21 -4.53 -0.76
CA THR A 270 16.60 -4.28 -1.22
C THR A 270 16.80 -2.81 -1.58
N PHE A 271 15.89 -2.26 -2.38
CA PHE A 271 15.97 -0.86 -2.82
C PHE A 271 15.83 0.11 -1.65
N TYR A 272 14.92 -0.16 -0.71
CA TYR A 272 14.71 0.64 0.49
C TYR A 272 15.93 0.68 1.41
N VAL A 273 16.57 -0.47 1.64
CA VAL A 273 17.80 -0.54 2.43
C VAL A 273 18.90 0.28 1.77
N ILE A 274 19.14 0.08 0.47
CA ILE A 274 20.18 0.82 -0.26
C ILE A 274 19.88 2.33 -0.24
N PHE A 275 18.65 2.72 -0.58
CA PHE A 275 18.25 4.11 -0.61
C PHE A 275 18.36 4.78 0.75
N ALA A 276 17.81 4.15 1.81
CA ALA A 276 17.84 4.69 3.16
C ALA A 276 19.26 4.91 3.66
N VAL A 277 20.14 3.92 3.48
CA VAL A 277 21.54 4.00 3.92
C VAL A 277 22.31 5.05 3.14
N VAL A 278 22.26 5.01 1.81
CA VAL A 278 23.05 5.93 0.98
C VAL A 278 22.64 7.36 1.25
N MET A 279 21.32 7.64 1.25
CA MET A 279 20.83 8.99 1.54
C MET A 279 21.23 9.44 2.95
N TYR A 280 21.04 8.60 3.96
CA TYR A 280 21.37 8.98 5.34
C TYR A 280 22.87 9.17 5.58
N VAL A 281 23.72 8.28 5.06
CA VAL A 281 25.18 8.37 5.23
C VAL A 281 25.74 9.65 4.62
N TYR A 282 25.19 10.11 3.49
CA TYR A 282 25.68 11.32 2.85
C TYR A 282 24.98 12.60 3.33
N LEU A 283 23.71 12.56 3.75
CA LEU A 283 22.95 13.74 4.18
C LEU A 283 23.00 13.98 5.69
N GLY A 284 23.34 12.96 6.48
CA GLY A 284 23.53 13.07 7.92
C GLY A 284 22.22 13.15 8.73
N PRO A 285 22.31 13.54 10.03
CA PRO A 285 21.18 13.54 10.97
C PRO A 285 20.05 14.51 10.61
N ASN A 286 20.34 15.51 9.77
CA ASN A 286 19.38 16.55 9.39
C ASN A 286 18.64 16.24 8.08
N VAL A 287 18.63 14.97 7.64
CA VAL A 287 17.91 14.57 6.43
C VAL A 287 16.40 14.79 6.60
N ALA A 288 15.82 15.54 5.67
CA ALA A 288 14.42 15.88 5.63
C ALA A 288 13.56 14.69 5.22
N SER A 289 12.25 14.82 5.44
CA SER A 289 11.25 13.88 4.95
C SER A 289 10.21 14.66 4.15
N PRO A 290 10.14 14.49 2.82
CA PRO A 290 10.89 13.57 1.96
C PRO A 290 12.39 13.90 1.77
N ALA A 291 13.23 12.87 1.68
CA ALA A 291 14.70 12.99 1.64
C ALA A 291 15.28 13.78 0.45
N PHE A 292 14.56 13.85 -0.67
CA PHE A 292 15.00 14.66 -1.81
C PHE A 292 15.08 16.16 -1.48
N SER A 293 14.31 16.63 -0.48
CA SER A 293 14.36 18.03 -0.03
C SER A 293 15.67 18.40 0.67
N SER A 294 16.52 17.42 1.02
CA SER A 294 17.86 17.65 1.58
C SER A 294 18.98 17.67 0.55
N LEU A 295 18.67 17.43 -0.73
CA LEU A 295 19.67 17.46 -1.79
C LEU A 295 20.04 18.91 -2.14
N GLU A 296 21.24 19.08 -2.71
CA GLU A 296 21.63 20.33 -3.36
C GLU A 296 20.64 20.70 -4.48
N GLY A 297 20.44 22.00 -4.73
CA GLY A 297 19.37 22.54 -5.56
C GLY A 297 19.22 21.90 -6.95
N ILE A 298 20.31 21.63 -7.67
CA ILE A 298 20.26 21.00 -9.00
C ILE A 298 19.80 19.54 -8.88
N TRP A 299 20.38 18.79 -7.94
CA TRP A 299 20.05 17.38 -7.72
C TRP A 299 18.64 17.19 -7.16
N MET A 300 18.20 18.07 -6.25
CA MET A 300 16.84 18.12 -5.73
C MET A 300 15.83 18.27 -6.87
N LYS A 301 16.05 19.25 -7.75
CA LYS A 301 15.17 19.50 -8.91
C LYS A 301 15.14 18.33 -9.88
N ALA A 302 16.30 17.74 -10.18
CA ALA A 302 16.38 16.58 -11.05
C ALA A 302 15.62 15.38 -10.46
N ALA A 303 15.85 15.04 -9.18
CA ALA A 303 15.20 13.92 -8.52
C ALA A 303 13.67 14.11 -8.45
N TYR A 304 13.20 15.28 -8.02
CA TYR A 304 11.75 15.57 -7.97
C TYR A 304 11.11 15.61 -9.35
N GLY A 305 11.75 16.26 -10.33
CA GLY A 305 11.23 16.34 -11.70
C GLY A 305 11.03 14.96 -12.32
N ILE A 306 11.98 14.06 -12.09
CA ILE A 306 11.92 12.69 -12.59
C ILE A 306 10.93 11.82 -11.79
N ALA A 307 10.64 12.15 -10.53
CA ALA A 307 9.67 11.42 -9.70
C ALA A 307 8.19 11.79 -9.97
N ILE A 308 7.92 12.94 -10.62
CA ILE A 308 6.55 13.42 -10.89
C ILE A 308 5.65 12.40 -11.58
N PRO A 309 6.07 11.71 -12.66
CA PRO A 309 5.24 10.70 -13.30
C PRO A 309 4.77 9.64 -12.31
N ASN A 310 5.65 9.21 -11.39
CA ASN A 310 5.27 8.23 -10.39
C ASN A 310 4.23 8.75 -9.40
N PHE A 311 4.41 9.96 -8.85
CA PHE A 311 3.45 10.52 -7.90
C PHE A 311 2.05 10.68 -8.52
N LEU A 312 2.01 11.10 -9.78
CA LEU A 312 0.76 11.29 -10.52
C LEU A 312 0.06 9.94 -10.76
N ILE A 313 0.79 8.93 -11.22
CA ILE A 313 0.20 7.61 -11.53
C ILE A 313 -0.21 6.86 -10.27
N ALA A 314 0.66 6.80 -9.25
CA ALA A 314 0.32 6.19 -7.97
C ALA A 314 -0.90 6.89 -7.34
N GLY A 315 -0.89 8.24 -7.29
CA GLY A 315 -2.02 9.02 -6.77
C GLY A 315 -3.34 8.71 -7.48
N SER A 316 -3.28 8.57 -8.81
CA SER A 316 -4.44 8.24 -9.63
C SER A 316 -4.94 6.81 -9.42
N LEU A 317 -4.05 5.85 -9.17
CA LEU A 317 -4.39 4.45 -8.94
C LEU A 317 -5.15 4.28 -7.62
N TYR A 318 -4.70 4.96 -6.55
CA TYR A 318 -5.40 5.00 -5.27
C TYR A 318 -6.82 5.60 -5.41
N ALA A 319 -6.95 6.77 -6.05
CA ALA A 319 -8.24 7.44 -6.21
C ALA A 319 -9.20 6.65 -7.11
N HIS A 320 -8.67 6.04 -8.17
CA HIS A 320 -9.39 5.12 -9.03
C HIS A 320 -9.91 3.91 -8.24
N THR A 321 -9.05 3.26 -7.46
CA THR A 321 -9.39 2.06 -6.68
C THR A 321 -10.53 2.35 -5.70
N ALA A 322 -10.43 3.46 -4.96
CA ALA A 322 -11.46 3.86 -4.03
C ALA A 322 -12.80 4.15 -4.74
N SER A 323 -12.75 4.80 -5.90
CA SER A 323 -13.93 5.08 -6.73
C SER A 323 -14.55 3.79 -7.28
N LYS A 324 -13.73 2.84 -7.73
CA LYS A 324 -14.15 1.53 -8.21
C LYS A 324 -14.84 0.71 -7.12
N LEU A 325 -14.33 0.71 -5.90
CA LEU A 325 -14.96 0.02 -4.77
C LEU A 325 -16.37 0.56 -4.48
N LEU A 326 -16.55 1.88 -4.45
CA LEU A 326 -17.87 2.50 -4.27
C LEU A 326 -18.79 2.26 -5.47
N PHE A 327 -18.26 2.36 -6.69
CA PHE A 327 -19.03 2.15 -7.92
C PHE A 327 -19.57 0.71 -8.02
N ILE A 328 -18.73 -0.29 -7.75
CA ILE A 328 -19.13 -1.70 -7.68
C ILE A 328 -20.16 -1.89 -6.56
N ARG A 329 -20.00 -1.23 -5.41
CA ARG A 329 -20.98 -1.33 -4.32
C ARG A 329 -22.36 -0.81 -4.72
N PHE A 330 -22.43 0.30 -5.44
CA PHE A 330 -23.71 0.88 -5.89
C PHE A 330 -24.37 0.10 -7.02
N PHE A 331 -23.59 -0.51 -7.92
CA PHE A 331 -24.10 -1.12 -9.15
C PHE A 331 -23.81 -2.61 -9.30
N ARG A 332 -23.51 -3.35 -8.21
CA ARG A 332 -23.09 -4.76 -8.23
C ARG A 332 -24.00 -5.66 -9.08
N THR A 333 -25.31 -5.39 -9.09
CA THR A 333 -26.34 -6.17 -9.80
C THR A 333 -26.97 -5.41 -10.97
N SER A 334 -26.40 -4.28 -11.38
CA SER A 334 -27.03 -3.37 -12.35
C SER A 334 -26.29 -3.33 -13.69
N ARG A 335 -27.05 -3.09 -14.79
CA ARG A 335 -26.51 -2.88 -16.14
C ARG A 335 -25.48 -1.74 -16.22
N HIS A 336 -25.50 -0.80 -15.28
CA HIS A 336 -24.59 0.35 -15.23
C HIS A 336 -23.12 -0.04 -15.03
N LEU A 337 -22.86 -1.24 -14.51
CA LEU A 337 -21.52 -1.78 -14.32
C LEU A 337 -20.88 -2.20 -15.65
N TYR A 338 -21.67 -2.71 -16.59
CA TYR A 338 -21.18 -3.35 -17.83
C TYR A 338 -21.51 -2.58 -19.11
N SER A 339 -22.33 -1.52 -19.04
CA SER A 339 -22.77 -0.77 -20.22
C SER A 339 -22.47 0.74 -20.11
N HIS A 340 -22.19 1.38 -21.25
CA HIS A 340 -22.04 2.83 -21.37
C HIS A 340 -23.39 3.53 -21.17
N THR A 341 -23.75 3.76 -19.92
CA THR A 341 -24.98 4.46 -19.53
C THR A 341 -24.65 5.83 -18.96
N PHE A 342 -25.54 6.81 -19.19
CA PHE A 342 -25.39 8.15 -18.63
C PHE A 342 -25.27 8.11 -17.10
N LEU A 343 -26.20 7.42 -16.41
CA LEU A 343 -26.17 7.30 -14.94
C LEU A 343 -24.86 6.68 -14.44
N GLY A 344 -24.37 5.63 -15.10
CA GLY A 344 -23.09 5.04 -14.77
C GLY A 344 -21.98 6.09 -14.88
N TRP A 345 -21.85 6.76 -16.03
CA TRP A 345 -20.80 7.77 -16.26
C TRP A 345 -20.89 8.97 -15.34
N SER A 346 -22.09 9.48 -15.08
CA SER A 346 -22.30 10.57 -14.10
C SER A 346 -21.88 10.15 -12.69
N THR A 347 -22.25 8.94 -12.24
CA THR A 347 -21.87 8.44 -10.90
C THR A 347 -20.37 8.22 -10.81
N TRP A 348 -19.75 7.64 -11.83
CA TRP A 348 -18.31 7.44 -11.90
C TRP A 348 -17.53 8.77 -11.82
N THR A 349 -17.94 9.74 -12.63
CA THR A 349 -17.36 11.09 -12.61
C THR A 349 -17.53 11.74 -11.24
N ALA A 350 -18.72 11.65 -10.64
CA ALA A 350 -18.97 12.21 -9.31
C ALA A 350 -18.09 11.56 -8.22
N LEU A 351 -17.90 10.24 -8.26
CA LEU A 351 -17.02 9.52 -7.34
C LEU A 351 -15.56 9.94 -7.50
N ILE A 352 -15.04 9.99 -8.72
CA ILE A 352 -13.66 10.41 -9.00
C ILE A 352 -13.41 11.84 -8.52
N LEU A 353 -14.33 12.76 -8.81
CA LEU A 353 -14.26 14.15 -8.37
C LEU A 353 -14.27 14.25 -6.84
N LEU A 354 -15.20 13.55 -6.17
CA LEU A 354 -15.35 13.57 -4.73
C LEU A 354 -14.10 13.04 -4.03
N LEU A 355 -13.59 11.87 -4.42
CA LEU A 355 -12.46 11.24 -3.74
C LEU A 355 -11.15 11.99 -3.98
N ASN A 356 -10.93 12.55 -5.17
CA ASN A 356 -9.79 13.44 -5.41
C ASN A 356 -9.92 14.75 -4.60
N ALA A 357 -11.12 15.32 -4.47
CA ALA A 357 -11.34 16.52 -3.66
C ALA A 357 -11.06 16.26 -2.18
N LEU A 358 -11.49 15.10 -1.63
CA LEU A 358 -11.17 14.71 -0.26
C LEU A 358 -9.66 14.53 -0.06
N ALA A 359 -8.97 13.90 -1.02
CA ALA A 359 -7.52 13.75 -0.97
C ALA A 359 -6.78 15.11 -1.03
N PHE A 360 -7.28 16.05 -1.84
CA PHE A 360 -6.77 17.42 -1.90
C PHE A 360 -6.92 18.15 -0.56
N VAL A 361 -8.11 18.10 0.04
CA VAL A 361 -8.38 18.72 1.35
C VAL A 361 -7.46 18.15 2.42
N LEU A 362 -7.25 16.83 2.40
CA LEU A 362 -6.37 16.15 3.34
C LEU A 362 -4.88 16.53 3.13
N ALA A 363 -4.43 16.64 1.89
CA ALA A 363 -3.07 17.08 1.57
C ALA A 363 -2.79 18.53 2.00
N VAL A 364 -3.78 19.44 1.84
CA VAL A 364 -3.65 20.84 2.28
C VAL A 364 -3.83 21.00 3.79
N GLY A 365 -4.68 20.19 4.42
CA GLY A 365 -4.96 20.24 5.85
C GLY A 365 -3.84 19.67 6.73
N VAL A 366 -3.03 18.74 6.22
CA VAL A 366 -1.85 18.20 6.91
C VAL A 366 -0.65 18.26 5.96
N PRO A 367 -0.07 19.46 5.72
CA PRO A 367 0.95 19.67 4.70
C PRO A 367 2.36 19.23 5.16
N ILE A 368 2.43 18.28 6.10
CA ILE A 368 3.67 17.62 6.53
C ILE A 368 3.64 16.18 6.09
N PHE A 369 4.59 15.84 5.23
CA PHE A 369 4.66 14.53 4.56
C PHE A 369 4.62 13.36 5.55
N SER A 370 5.48 13.38 6.58
CA SER A 370 5.55 12.31 7.59
C SER A 370 4.29 12.17 8.44
N TYR A 371 3.58 13.27 8.73
CA TYR A 371 2.34 13.18 9.50
C TYR A 371 1.22 12.56 8.68
N LEU A 372 1.12 12.92 7.40
CA LEU A 372 0.09 12.38 6.52
C LEU A 372 0.26 10.88 6.31
N ILE A 373 1.49 10.44 6.03
CA ILE A 373 1.78 9.01 5.91
C ILE A 373 1.66 8.30 7.25
N GLY A 374 1.98 8.94 8.38
CA GLY A 374 1.82 8.37 9.72
C GLY A 374 0.36 8.07 10.09
N ILE A 375 -0.59 8.93 9.68
CA ILE A 375 -2.04 8.67 9.86
C ILE A 375 -2.42 7.42 9.05
N ALA A 376 -2.05 7.39 7.77
CA ALA A 376 -2.37 6.27 6.89
C ALA A 376 -1.73 4.95 7.38
N ALA A 377 -0.48 5.03 7.84
CA ALA A 377 0.28 3.89 8.36
C ALA A 377 -0.38 3.29 9.60
N SER A 378 -0.67 4.14 10.59
CA SER A 378 -1.17 3.71 11.88
C SER A 378 -2.60 3.19 11.80
N LEU A 379 -3.52 3.93 11.17
CA LEU A 379 -4.93 3.54 11.16
C LEU A 379 -5.24 2.38 10.21
N PHE A 380 -4.46 2.20 9.14
CA PHE A 380 -4.83 1.29 8.06
C PHE A 380 -3.72 0.29 7.70
N ALA A 381 -2.51 0.76 7.36
CA ALA A 381 -1.43 -0.16 6.98
C ALA A 381 -1.08 -1.14 8.11
N ALA A 382 -1.16 -0.68 9.36
CA ALA A 382 -1.03 -1.51 10.55
C ALA A 382 -1.95 -2.73 10.51
N TRP A 383 -3.20 -2.56 10.10
CA TRP A 383 -4.16 -3.66 9.97
C TRP A 383 -3.99 -4.43 8.67
N TYR A 384 -3.99 -3.76 7.52
CA TYR A 384 -3.99 -4.42 6.21
C TYR A 384 -2.70 -5.20 5.93
N THR A 385 -1.55 -4.67 6.34
CA THR A 385 -0.24 -5.27 6.10
C THR A 385 0.25 -6.10 7.28
N TYR A 386 0.02 -5.65 8.52
CA TYR A 386 0.68 -6.23 9.70
C TYR A 386 -0.25 -6.86 10.74
N GLY A 387 -1.57 -6.80 10.55
CA GLY A 387 -2.55 -7.24 11.56
C GLY A 387 -3.47 -8.35 11.06
N ILE A 388 -4.36 -8.01 10.13
CA ILE A 388 -5.51 -8.85 9.77
C ILE A 388 -5.13 -10.18 9.11
N ALA A 389 -3.94 -10.23 8.51
CA ALA A 389 -3.39 -11.47 7.97
C ALA A 389 -3.33 -12.60 9.01
N GLY A 390 -3.06 -12.27 10.28
CA GLY A 390 -3.13 -13.23 11.38
C GLY A 390 -4.55 -13.78 11.61
N ALA A 391 -5.56 -12.93 11.49
CA ALA A 391 -6.97 -13.35 11.61
C ALA A 391 -7.39 -14.28 10.47
N PHE A 392 -6.91 -14.06 9.24
CA PHE A 392 -7.16 -14.98 8.11
C PHE A 392 -6.71 -16.41 8.42
N TRP A 393 -5.49 -16.57 8.94
CA TRP A 393 -4.99 -17.90 9.29
C TRP A 393 -5.78 -18.54 10.43
N LEU A 394 -6.12 -17.77 11.48
CA LEU A 394 -6.87 -18.27 12.62
C LEU A 394 -8.26 -18.74 12.20
N HIS A 395 -8.96 -17.95 11.39
CA HIS A 395 -10.27 -18.27 10.85
C HIS A 395 -10.23 -19.56 10.03
N ASP A 396 -9.39 -19.63 8.99
CA ASP A 396 -9.32 -20.81 8.12
C ASP A 396 -8.91 -22.06 8.91
N ALA A 397 -7.94 -21.95 9.82
CA ALA A 397 -7.52 -23.09 10.64
C ALA A 397 -8.61 -23.57 11.62
N TYR A 398 -9.54 -22.70 12.01
CA TYR A 398 -10.67 -23.03 12.87
C TYR A 398 -11.79 -23.73 12.09
N TYR A 399 -12.21 -23.14 10.96
CA TYR A 399 -13.35 -23.63 10.19
C TYR A 399 -13.01 -24.84 9.31
N ASP A 400 -11.83 -24.90 8.69
CA ASP A 400 -11.41 -26.05 7.87
C ASP A 400 -10.96 -27.24 8.73
N GLY A 401 -10.72 -27.01 10.02
CA GLY A 401 -10.13 -27.99 10.93
C GLY A 401 -11.09 -28.46 12.01
N GLU A 402 -10.55 -29.15 13.00
CA GLU A 402 -11.27 -29.55 14.22
C GLU A 402 -11.41 -28.37 15.22
N GLY A 403 -11.66 -27.15 14.72
CA GLY A 403 -11.76 -25.94 15.53
C GLY A 403 -10.51 -25.68 16.38
N PHE A 404 -10.72 -25.40 17.67
CA PHE A 404 -9.65 -25.15 18.65
C PHE A 404 -8.60 -26.28 18.72
N ARG A 405 -8.96 -27.52 18.39
CA ARG A 405 -8.00 -28.64 18.41
C ARG A 405 -6.95 -28.47 17.32
N THR A 406 -7.28 -27.86 16.18
CA THR A 406 -6.32 -27.50 15.12
C THR A 406 -5.32 -26.46 15.61
N TRP A 407 -5.79 -25.43 16.31
CA TRP A 407 -4.91 -24.42 16.90
C TRP A 407 -3.97 -25.04 17.94
N ARG A 408 -4.47 -25.97 18.78
CA ARG A 408 -3.63 -26.70 19.75
C ARG A 408 -2.60 -27.60 19.07
N LYS A 409 -2.98 -28.31 18.01
CA LYS A 409 -2.09 -29.16 17.21
C LYS A 409 -1.01 -28.31 16.49
N LYS A 410 -1.40 -27.15 15.94
CA LYS A 410 -0.53 -26.22 15.20
C LYS A 410 -0.18 -24.97 16.05
N TRP A 411 0.13 -25.17 17.33
CA TRP A 411 0.27 -24.09 18.32
C TRP A 411 1.27 -23.00 17.91
N GLY A 412 2.41 -23.36 17.30
CA GLY A 412 3.39 -22.37 16.85
C GLY A 412 2.85 -21.41 15.79
N LYS A 413 2.07 -21.92 14.82
CA LYS A 413 1.42 -21.08 13.80
C LYS A 413 0.30 -20.22 14.40
N ALA A 414 -0.45 -20.78 15.36
CA ALA A 414 -1.48 -20.03 16.07
C ALA A 414 -0.90 -18.86 16.87
N ILE A 415 0.22 -19.06 17.58
CA ILE A 415 0.92 -17.99 18.31
C ILE A 415 1.38 -16.90 17.34
N ILE A 416 2.03 -17.26 16.22
CA ILE A 416 2.48 -16.26 15.24
C ILE A 416 1.30 -15.48 14.66
N ALA A 417 0.18 -16.14 14.38
CA ALA A 417 -1.03 -15.50 13.85
C ALA A 417 -1.66 -14.53 14.88
N VAL A 418 -1.73 -14.92 16.16
CA VAL A 418 -2.19 -14.04 17.25
C VAL A 418 -1.23 -12.86 17.43
N LEU A 419 0.08 -13.10 17.46
CA LEU A 419 1.09 -12.04 17.56
C LEU A 419 1.02 -11.08 16.37
N THR A 420 0.75 -11.59 15.16
CA THR A 420 0.52 -10.76 13.97
C THR A 420 -0.68 -9.85 14.18
N PHE A 421 -1.83 -10.40 14.58
CA PHE A 421 -3.02 -9.60 14.85
C PHE A 421 -2.78 -8.53 15.93
N MET A 422 -2.10 -8.89 17.03
CA MET A 422 -1.74 -7.95 18.09
C MET A 422 -0.73 -6.89 17.65
N ALA A 423 0.22 -7.23 16.77
CA ALA A 423 1.18 -6.27 16.22
C ALA A 423 0.47 -5.17 15.43
N GLY A 424 -0.52 -5.53 14.59
CA GLY A 424 -1.37 -4.54 13.91
C GLY A 424 -2.10 -3.62 14.89
N GLY A 425 -2.71 -4.19 15.94
CA GLY A 425 -3.37 -3.40 16.99
C GLY A 425 -2.42 -2.46 17.75
N PHE A 426 -1.22 -2.94 18.09
CA PHE A 426 -0.20 -2.13 18.75
C PHE A 426 0.29 -0.99 17.86
N ILE A 427 0.64 -1.27 16.61
CA ILE A 427 1.07 -0.25 15.63
C ILE A 427 -0.05 0.77 15.42
N CYS A 428 -1.31 0.34 15.39
CA CYS A 428 -2.45 1.24 15.28
C CYS A 428 -2.55 2.18 16.48
N VAL A 429 -2.63 1.65 17.69
CA VAL A 429 -2.82 2.47 18.90
C VAL A 429 -1.63 3.39 19.15
N ALA A 430 -0.41 2.84 19.17
CA ALA A 430 0.79 3.62 19.43
C ALA A 430 1.07 4.60 18.28
N GLY A 431 0.88 4.18 17.04
CA GLY A 431 1.11 5.00 15.85
C GLY A 431 0.14 6.17 15.74
N THR A 432 -1.14 5.94 16.03
CA THR A 432 -2.14 7.02 16.06
C THR A 432 -1.85 8.00 17.18
N TYR A 433 -1.53 7.51 18.39
CA TYR A 433 -1.16 8.37 19.51
C TYR A 433 0.03 9.30 19.16
N VAL A 434 1.13 8.73 18.65
CA VAL A 434 2.33 9.54 18.35
C VAL A 434 2.10 10.49 17.18
N THR A 435 1.37 10.08 16.15
CA THR A 435 1.09 10.92 14.97
C THR A 435 0.17 12.08 15.33
N VAL A 436 -0.93 11.83 16.05
CA VAL A 436 -1.86 12.89 16.46
C VAL A 436 -1.17 13.91 17.34
N ARG A 437 -0.39 13.46 18.34
CA ARG A 437 0.38 14.37 19.19
C ARG A 437 1.42 15.15 18.38
N GLY A 438 2.12 14.52 17.44
CA GLY A 438 3.07 15.21 16.56
C GLY A 438 2.42 16.33 15.74
N ILE A 439 1.22 16.08 15.19
CA ILE A 439 0.44 17.09 14.48
C ILE A 439 0.06 18.24 15.42
N VAL A 440 -0.50 17.94 16.59
CA VAL A 440 -0.90 18.96 17.57
C VAL A 440 0.29 19.83 17.99
N GLU A 441 1.44 19.22 18.24
CA GLU A 441 2.65 19.92 18.64
C GLU A 441 3.20 20.80 17.51
N ALA A 442 3.19 20.31 16.27
CA ALA A 442 3.60 21.09 15.11
C ALA A 442 2.70 22.32 14.87
N TYR A 443 1.39 22.19 15.07
CA TYR A 443 0.47 23.33 15.03
C TYR A 443 0.71 24.30 16.19
N ARG A 444 0.92 23.79 17.41
CA ARG A 444 1.15 24.62 18.60
C ARG A 444 2.46 25.41 18.51
N ASN A 445 3.50 24.81 17.92
CA ASN A 445 4.81 25.41 17.77
C ASN A 445 4.93 26.28 16.50
N GLY A 446 3.86 26.43 15.72
CA GLY A 446 3.85 27.24 14.50
C GLY A 446 4.67 26.66 13.35
N GLN A 447 5.00 25.37 13.40
CA GLN A 447 5.68 24.66 12.29
C GLN A 447 4.74 24.44 11.10
N VAL A 448 3.43 24.45 11.34
CA VAL A 448 2.39 24.39 10.30
C VAL A 448 1.61 25.69 10.34
N GLY A 449 1.54 26.38 9.18
CA GLY A 449 0.67 27.53 9.01
C GLY A 449 -0.81 27.17 9.12
N SER A 450 -1.71 28.16 9.19
CA SER A 450 -3.15 27.85 9.18
C SER A 450 -3.53 27.08 7.90
N PRO A 451 -4.40 26.06 7.99
CA PRO A 451 -4.84 25.32 6.81
C PRO A 451 -5.32 26.28 5.71
N PHE A 452 -4.97 25.97 4.46
CA PHE A 452 -5.29 26.80 3.28
C PHE A 452 -4.63 28.19 3.24
N ALA A 453 -3.70 28.48 4.14
CA ALA A 453 -2.91 29.71 4.06
C ALA A 453 -1.73 29.59 3.11
N CYS A 454 -1.33 30.77 2.65
CA CYS A 454 -0.03 31.06 2.06
C CYS A 454 0.83 31.73 3.15
#